data_AF-A0A529X6Z5-F1
#
_entry.id   AF-A0A529X6Z5-F1
#
_cell.length_a   1.000
_cell.length_b   1.000
_cell.length_c   1.000
_cell.angle_alpha   90.00
_cell.angle_beta   90.00
_cell.angle_gamma   90.00
#
_symmetry.space_group_name_H-M   'P 1'
#
loop_
_entity.id
_entity.type
_entity.pdbx_description
1 polymer ?
#
loop_
_entity_poly.entity_id
_entity_poly.type
_entity_poly.pdbx_seq_one_letter_code
_entity_poly.pdbx_strand_id
1 'polypeptide(L)'
;MTEAAVKKSGRRALVGQRPMTRVGRAVEKGETQGFMKILADADTGEILGCAVLGPGGDEAIHCVLDLMYAKAPISTLARAMHIHPNVSELLPTIAQELKPLD
;
A
#
# COMPACT_ATOMS: atom_id res chain seq x y z
N MET A 1 -7.03 -6.61 6.26
CA MET A 1 -7.76 -5.98 7.37
C MET A 1 -7.95 -4.50 7.08
N THR A 2 -9.05 -3.90 7.56
CA THR A 2 -9.22 -2.44 7.56
C THR A 2 -8.39 -1.82 8.69
N GLU A 3 -8.10 -0.53 8.62
CA GLU A 3 -7.38 0.17 9.68
C GLU A 3 -8.09 0.06 11.04
N ALA A 4 -9.42 0.25 11.06
CA ALA A 4 -10.21 0.09 12.28
C ALA A 4 -10.09 -1.33 12.87
N ALA A 5 -10.07 -2.37 12.02
CA ALA A 5 -9.87 -3.74 12.46
C ALA A 5 -8.45 -3.97 13.00
N VAL A 6 -7.43 -3.37 12.39
CA VAL A 6 -6.04 -3.44 12.88
C VAL A 6 -5.93 -2.79 14.25
N LYS A 7 -6.46 -1.57 14.44
CA LYS A 7 -6.48 -0.89 15.74
C LYS A 7 -7.20 -1.73 16.81
N LYS A 8 -8.37 -2.30 16.47
CA LYS A 8 -9.14 -3.16 17.38
C LYS A 8 -8.40 -4.46 17.74
N SER A 9 -7.53 -4.97 16.86
CA SER A 9 -6.79 -6.21 17.11
C SER A 9 -5.66 -6.05 18.14
N GLY A 10 -5.26 -4.82 18.47
CA GLY A 10 -4.17 -4.55 19.41
C GLY A 10 -2.77 -4.87 18.87
N ARG A 11 -2.63 -5.21 17.59
CA ARG A 11 -1.32 -5.43 16.96
C ARG A 11 -0.55 -4.13 16.88
N ARG A 12 0.77 -4.20 17.12
CA ARG A 12 1.68 -3.11 16.77
C ARG A 12 1.74 -3.04 15.25
N ALA A 13 1.22 -1.95 14.68
CA ALA A 13 1.09 -1.83 13.24
C ALA A 13 1.78 -0.57 12.72
N LEU A 14 2.15 -0.64 11.46
CA LEU A 14 2.66 0.44 10.66
C LEU A 14 1.62 0.80 9.58
N VAL A 15 1.60 2.06 9.19
CA VAL A 15 0.75 2.58 8.12
C VAL A 15 1.57 3.44 7.17
N GLY A 16 1.34 3.26 5.88
CA GLY A 16 1.85 4.11 4.81
C GLY A 16 0.69 4.54 3.94
N GLN A 17 0.67 5.80 3.54
CA GLN A 17 -0.40 6.33 2.69
C GLN A 17 0.16 7.34 1.70
N ARG A 18 -0.32 7.28 0.46
CA ARG A 18 0.01 8.24 -0.58
C ARG A 18 -1.25 8.75 -1.27
N PRO A 19 -1.46 10.07 -1.36
CA PRO A 19 -2.59 10.62 -2.10
C PRO A 19 -2.40 10.42 -3.60
N MET A 20 -3.49 10.26 -4.36
CA MET A 20 -3.43 10.11 -5.82
C MET A 20 -2.87 11.35 -6.53
N THR A 21 -2.90 12.52 -5.89
CA THR A 21 -2.19 13.74 -6.35
C THR A 21 -0.67 13.58 -6.41
N ARG A 22 -0.10 12.56 -5.74
CA ARG A 22 1.33 12.22 -5.77
C ARG A 22 1.61 10.93 -6.54
N VAL A 23 0.68 10.47 -7.37
CA VAL A 23 0.82 9.30 -8.25
C VAL A 23 0.87 9.79 -9.70
N GLY A 24 2.04 9.67 -10.33
CA GLY A 24 2.29 10.23 -11.68
C GLY A 24 1.24 9.82 -12.69
N ARG A 25 0.92 8.52 -12.77
CA ARG A 25 -0.13 8.01 -13.66
C ARG A 25 -1.52 8.58 -13.39
N ALA A 26 -1.87 8.85 -12.14
CA ALA A 26 -3.16 9.44 -11.78
C ALA A 26 -3.22 10.93 -12.19
N VAL A 27 -2.11 11.65 -12.00
CA VAL A 27 -1.96 13.04 -12.46
C VAL A 27 -2.05 13.13 -13.98
N GLU A 28 -1.36 12.26 -14.70
CA GLU A 28 -1.40 12.20 -16.17
C GLU A 28 -2.82 11.92 -16.71
N LYS A 29 -3.62 11.13 -15.99
CA LYS A 29 -5.02 10.85 -16.35
C LYS A 29 -5.99 11.96 -15.95
N GLY A 30 -5.56 12.95 -15.16
CA GLY A 30 -6.45 13.96 -14.58
C GLY A 30 -7.38 13.42 -13.49
N GLU A 31 -7.13 12.22 -12.97
CA GLU A 31 -7.98 11.50 -12.00
C GLU A 31 -7.27 11.37 -10.65
N THR A 32 -7.12 12.48 -9.93
CA THR A 32 -6.29 12.53 -8.71
C THR A 32 -7.07 12.37 -7.40
N GLN A 33 -8.34 11.98 -7.44
CA GLN A 33 -9.13 11.77 -6.24
C GLN A 33 -8.74 10.45 -5.57
N GLY A 34 -8.52 10.49 -4.25
CA GLY A 34 -8.29 9.30 -3.43
C GLY A 34 -6.84 9.10 -2.99
N PHE A 35 -6.49 7.85 -2.68
CA PHE A 35 -5.22 7.47 -2.07
C PHE A 35 -4.93 5.97 -2.24
N MET A 36 -3.66 5.60 -2.03
CA MET A 36 -3.23 4.23 -1.74
C MET A 36 -2.77 4.17 -0.28
N LYS A 37 -3.18 3.14 0.47
CA LYS A 37 -2.78 2.92 1.86
C LYS A 37 -2.41 1.46 2.10
N ILE A 38 -1.31 1.22 2.81
CA ILE A 38 -0.85 -0.10 3.22
C ILE A 38 -0.70 -0.12 4.74
N LEU A 39 -1.11 -1.24 5.35
CA LEU A 39 -0.95 -1.54 6.76
C LEU A 39 -0.07 -2.78 6.88
N ALA A 40 0.92 -2.72 7.75
CA ALA A 40 1.83 -3.83 8.03
C ALA A 40 1.98 -4.04 9.54
N ASP A 41 2.29 -5.25 9.94
CA ASP A 41 2.63 -5.59 11.31
C ASP A 41 4.06 -5.10 11.61
N ALA A 42 4.25 -4.39 12.72
CA ALA A 42 5.53 -3.79 13.07
C ALA A 42 6.57 -4.83 13.52
N ASP A 43 6.12 -5.99 13.97
CA ASP A 43 6.98 -7.01 14.59
C ASP A 43 7.39 -8.07 13.59
N THR A 44 6.46 -8.47 12.72
CA THR A 44 6.65 -9.55 11.75
C THR A 44 6.88 -9.04 10.33
N GLY A 45 6.51 -7.79 10.04
CA GLY A 45 6.49 -7.26 8.68
C GLY A 45 5.38 -7.85 7.80
N GLU A 46 4.45 -8.63 8.35
CA GLU A 46 3.28 -9.16 7.64
C GLU A 46 2.42 -8.01 7.09
N ILE A 47 1.98 -8.12 5.83
CA ILE A 47 1.03 -7.16 5.26
C ILE A 47 -0.35 -7.43 5.86
N LEU A 48 -0.83 -6.52 6.70
CA LEU A 48 -2.12 -6.64 7.38
C LEU A 48 -3.30 -6.23 6.49
N GLY A 49 -3.06 -5.33 5.53
CA GLY A 49 -4.08 -4.93 4.56
C GLY A 49 -3.64 -3.79 3.67
N CYS A 50 -4.42 -3.57 2.61
CA CYS A 50 -4.23 -2.45 1.70
C CYS A 50 -5.59 -1.94 1.23
N ALA A 51 -5.68 -0.64 0.99
CA ALA A 51 -6.83 0.03 0.42
C ALA A 51 -6.37 0.99 -0.67
N VAL A 52 -7.03 0.94 -1.83
CA VAL A 52 -6.75 1.83 -2.95
C VAL A 52 -8.05 2.47 -3.41
N LEU A 53 -8.04 3.79 -3.50
CA LEU A 53 -9.10 4.61 -4.08
C LEU A 53 -8.47 5.50 -5.15
N GLY A 54 -8.87 5.32 -6.40
CA GLY A 54 -8.38 6.07 -7.55
C GLY A 54 -8.28 5.18 -8.80
N PRO A 55 -7.78 5.73 -9.92
CA PRO A 55 -7.72 5.01 -11.19
C PRO A 55 -6.83 3.77 -11.09
N GLY A 56 -7.25 2.65 -11.68
CA GLY A 56 -6.47 1.40 -11.71
C GLY A 56 -6.21 0.76 -10.33
N GLY A 57 -7.00 1.12 -9.32
CA GLY A 57 -6.85 0.57 -7.98
C GLY A 57 -7.16 -0.92 -7.88
N ASP A 58 -8.07 -1.40 -8.71
CA ASP A 58 -8.42 -2.81 -8.93
C ASP A 58 -7.25 -3.63 -9.50
N GLU A 59 -6.44 -3.05 -10.38
CA GLU A 59 -5.23 -3.70 -10.89
C GLU A 59 -4.06 -3.56 -9.90
N ALA A 60 -3.88 -2.39 -9.29
CA ALA A 60 -2.76 -2.14 -8.37
C ALA A 60 -2.84 -3.00 -7.09
N ILE A 61 -4.06 -3.26 -6.60
CA ILE A 61 -4.25 -4.08 -5.38
C ILE A 61 -3.80 -5.53 -5.58
N HIS A 62 -3.79 -6.05 -6.82
CA HIS A 62 -3.30 -7.42 -7.12
C HIS A 62 -1.86 -7.63 -6.65
N CYS A 63 -0.96 -6.64 -6.83
CA CYS A 63 0.42 -6.75 -6.36
C CYS A 63 0.52 -7.00 -4.85
N VAL A 64 -0.37 -6.39 -4.07
CA VAL A 64 -0.38 -6.56 -2.61
C VAL A 64 -1.06 -7.86 -2.21
N LEU A 65 -2.11 -8.27 -2.93
CA LEU A 65 -2.81 -9.55 -2.70
C LEU A 65 -1.87 -10.74 -2.88
N ASP A 66 -1.03 -10.75 -3.92
CA ASP A 66 -0.08 -11.84 -4.16
C ASP A 66 0.94 -11.97 -3.02
N LEU A 67 1.45 -10.84 -2.51
CA LEU A 67 2.38 -10.84 -1.38
C LEU A 67 1.71 -11.27 -0.07
N MET A 68 0.46 -10.86 0.17
CA MET A 68 -0.33 -11.34 1.31
C MET A 68 -0.55 -12.85 1.24
N TYR A 69 -0.91 -13.38 0.06
CA TYR A 69 -1.10 -14.81 -0.17
C TYR A 69 0.19 -15.60 0.08
N ALA A 70 1.32 -15.08 -0.43
CA ALA A 70 2.64 -15.67 -0.25
C ALA A 70 3.21 -15.51 1.17
N LYS A 71 2.53 -14.76 2.05
CA LYS A 71 3.03 -14.34 3.38
C LYS A 71 4.41 -13.67 3.30
N ALA A 72 4.66 -12.95 2.21
CA ALA A 72 5.91 -12.24 2.02
C ALA A 72 5.94 -10.99 2.94
N PRO A 73 7.08 -10.67 3.56
CA PRO A 73 7.19 -9.48 4.38
C PRO A 73 7.07 -8.22 3.51
N ILE A 74 6.55 -7.13 4.08
CA ILE A 74 6.36 -5.85 3.41
C ILE A 74 7.67 -5.27 2.82
N SER A 75 8.82 -5.65 3.36
CA SER A 75 10.14 -5.32 2.81
C SER A 75 10.37 -5.89 1.40
N THR A 76 9.66 -6.96 1.03
CA THR A 76 9.64 -7.49 -0.34
C THR A 76 9.02 -6.48 -1.28
N LEU A 77 7.86 -5.90 -0.93
CA LEU A 77 7.20 -4.86 -1.71
C LEU A 77 8.07 -3.60 -1.79
N ALA A 78 8.69 -3.20 -0.68
CA ALA A 78 9.58 -2.04 -0.63
C ALA A 78 10.79 -2.15 -1.58
N ARG A 79 11.19 -3.36 -1.95
CA ARG A 79 12.33 -3.63 -2.84
C ARG A 79 11.92 -4.07 -4.24
N ALA A 80 10.62 -4.30 -4.48
CA ALA A 80 10.12 -4.74 -5.77
C ALA A 80 10.23 -3.61 -6.81
N MET A 81 10.66 -3.97 -8.02
CA MET A 81 10.63 -3.05 -9.16
C MET A 81 9.29 -3.18 -9.87
N HIS A 82 8.54 -2.09 -9.89
CA HIS A 82 7.30 -1.99 -10.66
C HIS A 82 7.56 -1.15 -11.91
N ILE A 83 6.82 -1.47 -12.98
CA ILE A 83 6.99 -0.82 -14.28
C ILE A 83 6.57 0.65 -14.21
N HIS A 84 7.36 1.52 -14.86
CA HIS A 84 7.02 2.93 -15.04
C HIS A 84 6.55 3.19 -16.48
N PRO A 85 5.49 4.00 -16.71
CA PRO A 85 4.62 4.62 -15.72
C PRO A 85 3.39 3.75 -15.39
N ASN A 86 3.09 3.52 -14.11
CA ASN A 86 1.96 2.73 -13.63
C ASN A 86 1.45 3.24 -12.27
N VAL A 87 0.16 3.03 -11.94
CA VAL A 87 -0.37 3.35 -10.60
C VAL A 87 0.34 2.54 -9.50
N SER A 88 0.63 1.26 -9.78
CA SER A 88 1.34 0.37 -8.85
C SER A 88 2.78 0.79 -8.59
N GLU A 89 3.38 1.66 -9.43
CA GLU A 89 4.80 2.02 -9.36
C GLU A 89 5.21 2.63 -8.01
N LEU A 90 4.25 3.21 -7.27
CA LEU A 90 4.49 3.87 -5.99
C LEU A 90 4.11 3.02 -4.77
N LEU A 91 3.66 1.77 -4.96
CA LEU A 91 3.49 0.83 -3.85
C LEU A 91 4.81 0.58 -3.09
N PRO A 92 5.99 0.42 -3.75
CA PRO A 92 7.26 0.31 -3.05
C PRO A 92 7.58 1.55 -2.21
N THR A 93 7.31 2.75 -2.72
CA THR A 93 7.51 4.01 -1.98
C THR A 93 6.63 4.05 -0.72
N ILE A 94 5.36 3.63 -0.81
CA ILE A 94 4.48 3.57 0.36
C ILE A 94 5.02 2.60 1.42
N ALA A 95 5.55 1.45 0.99
CA ALA A 95 6.15 0.46 1.87
C ALA A 95 7.45 0.97 2.54
N GLN A 96 8.19 1.87 1.90
CA GLN A 96 9.39 2.51 2.46
C GLN A 96 9.05 3.66 3.44
N GLU A 97 7.92 4.33 3.24
CA GLU A 97 7.45 5.48 4.05
C GLU A 97 6.53 5.07 5.21
N LEU A 98 6.52 3.78 5.59
CA LEU A 98 5.72 3.28 6.70
C LEU A 98 6.11 3.96 8.02
N LYS A 99 5.10 4.32 8.81
CA LYS A 99 5.22 4.91 10.15
C LYS A 99 4.32 4.18 11.15
N PRO A 100 4.55 4.28 12.46
CA PRO A 100 3.63 3.73 13.46
C PRO A 100 2.18 4.15 13.20
N LEU A 101 1.26 3.19 13.33
CA LEU A 101 -0.18 3.45 13.29
C LEU A 101 -0.63 3.92 14.67
N ASP A 102 -1.13 5.16 14.74
CA ASP A 102 -1.70 5.77 15.95
C ASP A 102 -3.01 5.10 16.41
#